data_AF-A0A368ZDA0-F1
#
_entry.id   AF-A0A368ZDA0-F1
#
_cell.length_a   1.000
_cell.length_b   1.000
_cell.length_c   1.000
_cell.angle_alpha   90.00
_cell.angle_beta   90.00
_cell.angle_gamma   90.00
#
_symmetry.space_group_name_H-M   'P 1'
#
loop_
_entity.id
_entity.type
_entity.pdbx_description
1 polymer ?
#
loop_
_entity_poly.entity_id
_entity_poly.type
_entity_poly.pdbx_seq_one_letter_code
_entity_poly.pdbx_strand_id
1 'polypeptide(L)'
;MNYLNSNQKESTYFSIIHHSELESVVIHWLKHENYRHHLLLDHKTEVYQQIKTYIGMALGDTSVSLDYCIGQVWRHCQPTLYKAFSHAKIDEGIIKEVIALDERSKRYSYGPPIESMQQVLALVDADVLSLDYVNNPKIILTPKGWNLENNAKTTISCSAMVNSVLDAPQLLKVDTPLIKNLLEDDLIQPIHSALGIETTSEGFVKTPHKDDNLAIAVLGRLAKGSVIGVDAILECFGPRIETWAKAQVERLSSN
;
A
#
# COMPACT_ATOMS: atom_id res chain seq x y z
N MET A 1 30.55 31.27 -40.98
CA MET A 1 29.49 32.20 -41.42
C MET A 1 28.16 31.51 -41.16
N ASN A 2 27.69 31.46 -39.91
CA ASN A 2 26.94 32.49 -39.17
C ASN A 2 25.70 32.97 -39.91
N TYR A 3 24.53 32.48 -39.48
CA TYR A 3 23.39 33.24 -38.94
C TYR A 3 22.53 32.22 -38.16
N LEU A 4 22.76 32.06 -36.85
CA LEU A 4 22.15 32.77 -35.72
C LEU A 4 20.64 32.53 -35.52
N ASN A 5 20.37 31.74 -34.47
CA ASN A 5 19.43 31.99 -33.38
C ASN A 5 17.94 32.15 -33.69
N SER A 6 17.18 31.08 -33.45
CA SER A 6 15.87 31.19 -32.79
C SER A 6 15.98 30.53 -31.41
N ASN A 7 15.96 31.38 -30.39
CA ASN A 7 16.03 31.04 -28.97
C ASN A 7 14.99 29.99 -28.55
N GLN A 8 15.42 28.75 -28.30
CA GLN A 8 14.87 27.98 -27.19
C GLN A 8 15.70 28.34 -25.96
N LYS A 9 15.26 29.36 -25.23
CA LYS A 9 15.63 29.47 -23.82
C LYS A 9 15.02 28.25 -23.13
N GLU A 10 15.81 27.20 -22.96
CA GLU A 10 15.63 26.31 -21.83
C GLU A 10 15.66 27.19 -20.59
N SER A 11 14.46 27.54 -20.14
CA SER A 11 14.28 28.25 -18.90
C SER A 11 14.49 27.24 -17.79
N THR A 12 15.76 26.98 -17.45
CA THR A 12 16.16 26.41 -16.16
C THR A 12 15.75 27.37 -15.04
N TYR A 13 14.45 27.43 -14.75
CA TYR A 13 13.95 27.83 -13.44
C TYR A 13 14.13 26.62 -12.52
N PHE A 14 15.37 26.37 -12.08
CA PHE A 14 15.51 25.84 -10.73
C PHE A 14 15.07 26.99 -9.83
N SER A 15 13.77 27.04 -9.49
CA SER A 15 13.36 27.89 -8.37
C SER A 15 14.23 27.46 -7.20
N ILE A 16 14.94 28.41 -6.59
CA ILE A 16 15.66 28.17 -5.35
C ILE A 16 14.57 28.01 -4.30
N ILE A 17 14.07 26.78 -4.15
CA ILE A 17 13.09 26.44 -3.14
C ILE A 17 13.84 26.43 -1.82
N HIS A 18 13.41 27.27 -0.89
CA HIS A 18 14.01 27.34 0.43
C HIS A 18 13.73 26.03 1.19
N HIS A 19 14.66 25.62 2.06
CA HIS A 19 14.52 24.40 2.85
C HIS A 19 13.17 24.32 3.59
N SER A 20 12.71 25.44 4.18
CA SER A 20 11.43 25.52 4.89
C SER A 20 10.22 25.31 3.99
N GLU A 21 10.30 25.72 2.73
CA GLU A 21 9.25 25.49 1.74
C GLU A 21 9.23 24.01 1.34
N LEU A 22 10.40 23.41 1.10
CA LEU A 22 10.51 21.99 0.79
C LEU A 22 9.94 21.12 1.93
N GLU A 23 10.30 21.42 3.18
CA GLU A 23 9.77 20.74 4.37
C GLU A 23 8.25 20.86 4.46
N SER A 24 7.71 22.05 4.20
CA SER A 24 6.26 22.27 4.14
C SER A 24 5.61 21.37 3.09
N VAL A 25 6.15 21.32 1.87
CA VAL A 25 5.62 20.48 0.78
C VAL A 25 5.61 19.00 1.18
N VAL A 26 6.70 18.51 1.78
CA VAL A 26 6.82 17.12 2.26
C VAL A 26 5.76 16.81 3.31
N ILE A 27 5.61 17.68 4.33
CA ILE A 27 4.62 17.47 5.40
C ILE A 27 3.19 17.49 4.85
N HIS A 28 2.87 18.40 3.94
CA HIS A 28 1.54 18.45 3.33
C HIS A 28 1.25 17.21 2.50
N TRP A 29 2.23 16.72 1.73
CA TRP A 29 2.08 15.47 0.98
C TRP A 29 1.89 14.25 1.90
N LEU A 30 2.64 14.16 3.00
CA LEU A 30 2.47 13.09 4.00
C LEU A 30 1.10 13.16 4.70
N LYS A 31 0.51 14.34 4.86
CA LYS A 31 -0.79 14.50 5.54
C LYS A 31 -1.99 14.40 4.60
N HIS A 32 -1.83 14.78 3.34
CA HIS A 32 -2.95 14.99 2.42
C HIS A 32 -2.69 14.32 1.07
N GLU A 33 -3.45 13.27 0.78
CA GLU A 33 -3.34 12.48 -0.46
C GLU A 33 -3.55 13.29 -1.74
N ASN A 34 -4.39 14.33 -1.68
CA ASN A 34 -4.73 15.16 -2.82
C ASN A 34 -3.91 16.46 -2.90
N TYR A 35 -2.86 16.60 -2.09
CA TYR A 35 -2.01 17.78 -2.14
C TYR A 35 -1.26 17.87 -3.47
N ARG A 36 -1.21 19.07 -4.03
CA ARG A 36 -0.62 19.34 -5.34
C ARG A 36 0.46 20.40 -5.20
N HIS A 37 1.59 20.14 -5.83
CA HIS A 37 2.70 21.06 -5.91
C HIS A 37 3.48 20.77 -7.19
N HIS A 38 4.13 21.78 -7.75
CA HIS A 38 4.89 21.63 -9.00
C HIS A 38 6.11 20.71 -8.89
N LEU A 39 6.51 20.34 -7.67
CA LEU A 39 7.56 19.35 -7.38
C LEU A 39 7.04 17.90 -7.33
N LEU A 40 5.73 17.71 -7.30
CA LEU A 40 5.08 16.40 -7.18
C LEU A 40 4.51 16.01 -8.54
N LEU A 41 4.38 14.71 -8.80
CA LEU A 41 3.72 14.26 -10.02
C LEU A 41 2.22 14.61 -10.00
N ASP A 42 1.70 15.09 -11.14
CA ASP A 42 0.25 15.30 -11.27
C ASP A 42 -0.46 13.96 -11.49
N HIS A 43 -1.29 13.57 -10.54
CA HIS A 43 -2.09 12.35 -10.62
C HIS A 43 -3.24 12.44 -11.65
N LYS A 44 -3.44 13.58 -12.31
CA LYS A 44 -4.37 13.72 -13.45
C LYS A 44 -3.77 13.33 -14.79
N THR A 45 -2.47 13.11 -14.88
CA THR A 45 -1.83 12.66 -16.12
C THR A 45 -2.35 11.28 -16.54
N GLU A 46 -2.44 11.02 -17.84
CA GLU A 46 -2.82 9.71 -18.37
C GLU A 46 -1.96 8.58 -17.78
N VAL A 47 -2.56 7.45 -17.45
CA VAL A 47 -1.90 6.36 -16.71
C VAL A 47 -0.70 5.80 -17.48
N TYR A 48 -0.82 5.67 -18.79
CA TYR A 48 0.29 5.30 -19.67
C TYR A 48 1.51 6.21 -19.46
N GLN A 49 1.29 7.53 -19.44
CA GLN A 49 2.35 8.51 -19.25
C GLN A 49 2.89 8.50 -17.81
N GLN A 50 2.03 8.27 -16.80
CA GLN A 50 2.51 8.09 -15.43
C GLN A 50 3.47 6.89 -15.32
N ILE A 51 3.11 5.74 -15.90
CA ILE A 51 3.97 4.54 -15.89
C ILE A 51 5.31 4.84 -16.56
N LYS A 52 5.31 5.50 -17.73
CA LYS A 52 6.54 5.91 -18.43
C LYS A 52 7.41 6.84 -17.58
N THR A 53 6.81 7.83 -16.91
CA THR A 53 7.54 8.74 -16.04
C THR A 53 8.20 8.01 -14.88
N TYR A 54 7.50 7.07 -14.22
CA TYR A 54 8.10 6.27 -13.15
C TYR A 54 9.23 5.35 -13.64
N ILE A 55 9.08 4.73 -14.82
CA ILE A 55 10.16 3.95 -15.45
C ILE A 55 11.38 4.85 -15.72
N GLY A 56 11.17 6.02 -16.33
CA GLY A 56 12.25 6.96 -16.61
C GLY A 56 12.99 7.41 -15.36
N MET A 57 12.26 7.68 -14.26
CA MET A 57 12.90 8.06 -12.99
C MET A 57 13.73 6.92 -12.41
N ALA A 58 13.22 5.69 -12.50
CA ALA A 58 13.91 4.51 -11.99
C ALA A 58 15.15 4.14 -12.82
N LEU A 59 15.15 4.42 -14.14
CA LEU A 59 16.29 4.22 -15.04
C LEU A 59 17.27 5.40 -15.06
N GLY A 60 16.91 6.53 -14.47
CA GLY A 60 17.72 7.76 -14.49
C GLY A 60 17.60 8.56 -15.79
N ASP A 61 16.63 8.25 -16.64
CA ASP A 61 16.39 8.91 -17.93
C ASP A 61 15.62 10.23 -17.80
N THR A 62 15.00 10.49 -16.65
CA THR A 62 14.28 11.74 -16.34
C THR A 62 14.57 12.20 -14.91
N SER A 63 14.41 13.50 -14.66
CA SER A 63 14.50 14.09 -13.34
C SER A 63 13.51 13.44 -12.37
N VAL A 64 13.98 13.16 -11.15
CA VAL A 64 13.15 12.62 -10.08
C VAL A 64 12.21 13.68 -9.51
N SER A 65 10.96 13.30 -9.26
CA SER A 65 10.01 14.13 -8.54
C SER A 65 10.21 14.03 -7.02
N LEU A 66 9.70 15.00 -6.27
CA LEU A 66 9.85 15.03 -4.82
C LEU A 66 9.09 13.88 -4.15
N ASP A 67 7.87 13.55 -4.59
CA ASP A 67 7.08 12.43 -4.07
C ASP A 67 7.76 11.07 -4.32
N TYR A 68 8.42 10.91 -5.47
CA TYR A 68 9.24 9.74 -5.74
C TYR A 68 10.41 9.65 -4.75
N CYS A 69 11.13 10.76 -4.53
CA CYS A 69 12.23 10.84 -3.57
C CYS A 69 11.76 10.54 -2.13
N ILE A 70 10.65 11.12 -1.69
CA ILE A 70 10.06 10.86 -0.37
C ILE A 70 9.78 9.36 -0.21
N GLY A 71 9.20 8.71 -1.22
CA GLY A 71 8.98 7.26 -1.22
C GLY A 71 10.26 6.47 -1.00
N GLN A 72 11.30 6.76 -1.79
CA GLN A 72 12.59 6.07 -1.67
C GLN A 72 13.20 6.21 -0.26
N VAL A 73 13.08 7.39 0.36
CA VAL A 73 13.49 7.61 1.76
C VAL A 73 12.59 6.83 2.72
N TRP A 74 11.28 6.88 2.51
CA TRP A 74 10.29 6.21 3.38
C TRP A 74 10.51 4.70 3.46
N ARG A 75 10.91 4.07 2.35
CA ARG A 75 11.32 2.65 2.32
C ARG A 75 12.35 2.31 3.40
N HIS A 76 13.32 3.20 3.65
CA HIS A 76 14.34 2.99 4.68
C HIS A 76 13.81 3.25 6.09
N CYS A 77 12.75 4.04 6.23
CA CYS A 77 12.08 4.28 7.51
C CYS A 77 11.14 3.13 7.90
N GLN A 78 10.61 2.36 6.93
CA GLN A 78 9.64 1.28 7.16
C GLN A 78 10.09 0.24 8.20
N PRO A 79 11.33 -0.29 8.19
CA PRO A 79 11.76 -1.24 9.22
C PRO A 79 11.70 -0.66 10.64
N THR A 80 12.11 0.61 10.80
CA THR A 80 12.03 1.32 12.08
C THR A 80 10.59 1.57 12.49
N LEU A 81 9.73 1.95 11.53
CA LEU A 81 8.30 2.14 11.75
C LEU A 81 7.64 0.82 12.23
N TYR A 82 7.89 -0.28 11.53
CA TYR A 82 7.31 -1.58 11.87
C TYR A 82 7.74 -2.04 13.26
N LYS A 83 9.01 -1.86 13.60
CA LYS A 83 9.54 -2.15 14.94
C LYS A 83 8.93 -1.26 16.03
N ALA A 84 8.76 0.03 15.77
CA ALA A 84 8.28 0.99 16.75
C ALA A 84 6.77 0.84 17.03
N PHE A 85 5.98 0.46 16.03
CA PHE A 85 4.53 0.44 16.12
C PHE A 85 3.92 -0.95 16.30
N SER A 86 4.62 -2.03 15.96
CA SER A 86 4.12 -3.39 16.23
C SER A 86 3.98 -3.61 17.73
N HIS A 87 2.79 -4.01 18.17
CA HIS A 87 2.42 -4.16 19.58
C HIS A 87 2.62 -2.90 20.45
N ALA A 88 2.71 -1.71 19.83
CA ALA A 88 2.84 -0.47 20.57
C ALA A 88 1.55 -0.18 21.36
N LYS A 89 1.70 0.21 22.62
CA LYS A 89 0.58 0.62 23.50
C LYS A 89 0.25 2.09 23.27
N ILE A 90 -0.22 2.41 22.06
CA ILE A 90 -0.64 3.76 21.67
C ILE A 90 -2.11 3.72 21.24
N ASP A 91 -2.71 4.90 21.09
CA ASP A 91 -4.09 5.05 20.67
C ASP A 91 -4.37 4.35 19.33
N GLU A 92 -5.51 3.64 19.25
CA GLU A 92 -5.91 2.85 18.08
C GLU A 92 -6.15 3.73 16.84
N GLY A 93 -6.61 4.98 17.03
CA GLY A 93 -6.75 5.97 15.98
C GLY A 93 -5.40 6.33 15.37
N ILE A 94 -4.37 6.50 16.20
CA ILE A 94 -3.00 6.75 15.74
C ILE A 94 -2.46 5.54 14.94
N ILE A 95 -2.67 4.31 15.44
CA ILE A 95 -2.25 3.09 14.71
C ILE A 95 -2.91 3.05 13.32
N LYS A 96 -4.21 3.34 13.24
CA LYS A 96 -4.95 3.38 11.98
C LYS A 96 -4.40 4.42 11.01
N GLU A 97 -4.11 5.63 11.48
CA GLU A 97 -3.52 6.70 10.66
C GLU A 97 -2.12 6.33 10.14
N VAL A 98 -1.28 5.75 10.99
CA VAL A 98 0.06 5.29 10.62
C VAL A 98 0.00 4.17 9.59
N ILE A 99 -0.87 3.18 9.78
CA ILE A 99 -1.09 2.12 8.79
C ILE A 99 -1.56 2.72 7.46
N ALA A 100 -2.52 3.65 7.47
CA ALA A 100 -3.02 4.28 6.25
C ALA A 100 -1.92 5.06 5.50
N LEU A 101 -1.08 5.79 6.24
CA LEU A 101 0.08 6.49 5.69
C LEU A 101 1.09 5.52 5.06
N ASP A 102 1.45 4.45 5.79
CA ASP A 102 2.40 3.45 5.29
C ASP A 102 1.88 2.82 3.99
N GLU A 103 0.64 2.31 3.97
CA GLU A 103 0.06 1.69 2.78
C GLU A 103 0.05 2.63 1.57
N ARG A 104 -0.36 3.90 1.76
CA ARG A 104 -0.37 4.88 0.67
C ARG A 104 1.03 5.18 0.14
N SER A 105 2.03 5.20 1.02
CA SER A 105 3.42 5.46 0.64
C SER A 105 4.05 4.32 -0.16
N LYS A 106 3.58 3.06 -0.02
CA LYS A 106 4.19 1.88 -0.64
C LYS A 106 4.37 2.02 -2.16
N ARG A 107 3.44 2.67 -2.88
CA ARG A 107 3.56 2.88 -4.34
C ARG A 107 4.83 3.65 -4.73
N TYR A 108 5.29 4.55 -3.86
CA TYR A 108 6.48 5.37 -4.06
C TYR A 108 7.72 4.68 -3.48
N SER A 109 7.57 3.98 -2.35
CA SER A 109 8.67 3.33 -1.63
C SER A 109 9.31 2.19 -2.40
N TYR A 110 8.51 1.35 -3.06
CA TYR A 110 9.04 0.21 -3.82
C TYR A 110 9.26 0.54 -5.29
N GLY A 111 8.69 1.65 -5.77
CA GLY A 111 8.66 2.01 -7.18
C GLY A 111 7.92 0.97 -8.03
N PRO A 112 7.77 1.22 -9.33
CA PRO A 112 7.27 0.20 -10.23
C PRO A 112 8.28 -0.95 -10.38
N PRO A 113 7.83 -2.21 -10.48
CA PRO A 113 8.65 -3.26 -11.08
C PRO A 113 8.88 -2.91 -12.56
N ILE A 114 10.08 -2.39 -12.88
CA ILE A 114 10.39 -1.78 -14.19
C ILE A 114 10.02 -2.71 -15.35
N GLU A 115 10.51 -3.95 -15.32
CA GLU A 115 10.27 -4.93 -16.38
C GLU A 115 8.77 -5.22 -16.57
N SER A 116 8.04 -5.47 -15.49
CA SER A 116 6.60 -5.73 -15.56
C SER A 116 5.82 -4.52 -16.07
N MET A 117 6.23 -3.29 -15.69
CA MET A 117 5.59 -2.08 -16.21
C MET A 117 5.89 -1.87 -17.70
N GLN A 118 7.10 -2.17 -18.17
CA GLN A 118 7.42 -2.14 -19.59
C GLN A 118 6.59 -3.17 -20.39
N GLN A 119 6.36 -4.36 -19.83
CA GLN A 119 5.47 -5.36 -20.43
C GLN A 119 4.02 -4.87 -20.50
N VAL A 120 3.52 -4.20 -19.46
CA VAL A 120 2.18 -3.57 -19.48
C VAL A 120 2.09 -2.53 -20.61
N LEU A 121 3.09 -1.65 -20.74
CA LEU A 121 3.12 -0.67 -21.83
C LEU A 121 3.17 -1.33 -23.21
N ALA A 122 3.96 -2.39 -23.38
CA ALA A 122 4.03 -3.14 -24.64
C ALA A 122 2.68 -3.77 -25.03
N LEU A 123 1.90 -4.26 -24.05
CA LEU A 123 0.55 -4.77 -24.30
C LEU A 123 -0.44 -3.67 -24.68
N VAL A 124 -0.26 -2.45 -24.14
CA VAL A 124 -1.05 -1.27 -24.55
C VAL A 124 -0.68 -0.87 -25.97
N ASP A 125 0.62 -0.76 -26.27
CA ASP A 125 1.13 -0.39 -27.59
C ASP A 125 0.75 -1.41 -28.68
N ALA A 126 0.51 -2.67 -28.29
CA ALA A 126 0.05 -3.76 -29.18
C ALA A 126 -1.48 -3.88 -29.25
N ASP A 127 -2.25 -2.94 -28.67
CA ASP A 127 -3.72 -2.95 -28.60
C ASP A 127 -4.33 -4.21 -27.94
N VAL A 128 -3.56 -4.90 -27.08
CA VAL A 128 -4.02 -6.07 -26.31
C VAL A 128 -4.62 -5.66 -24.97
N LEU A 129 -4.16 -4.55 -24.39
CA LEU A 129 -4.60 -4.02 -23.10
C LEU A 129 -5.03 -2.55 -23.25
N SER A 130 -6.19 -2.18 -22.70
CA SER A 130 -6.60 -0.77 -22.59
C SER A 130 -6.50 -0.30 -21.13
N LEU A 131 -6.04 0.95 -20.96
CA LEU A 131 -5.99 1.64 -19.67
C LEU A 131 -7.14 2.65 -19.49
N ASP A 132 -8.09 2.73 -20.42
CA ASP A 132 -9.11 3.79 -20.44
C ASP A 132 -10.14 3.69 -19.30
N TYR A 133 -10.17 2.53 -18.62
CA TYR A 133 -11.14 2.17 -17.59
C TYR A 133 -10.52 1.96 -16.21
N VAL A 134 -9.30 2.42 -15.96
CA VAL A 134 -8.63 2.22 -14.66
C VAL A 134 -8.97 3.28 -13.60
N ASN A 135 -9.58 4.39 -14.01
CA ASN A 135 -9.87 5.54 -13.15
C ASN A 135 -11.32 5.53 -12.62
N ASN A 136 -11.64 4.55 -11.76
CA ASN A 136 -12.95 4.37 -11.12
C ASN A 136 -14.13 4.41 -12.12
N PRO A 137 -14.17 3.48 -13.11
CA PRO A 137 -15.25 3.45 -14.09
C PRO A 137 -16.57 3.09 -13.40
N LYS A 138 -17.69 3.52 -14.00
CA LYS A 138 -19.00 3.02 -13.60
C LYS A 138 -19.17 1.61 -14.15
N ILE A 139 -19.47 0.66 -13.26
CA ILE A 139 -19.62 -0.77 -13.59
C ILE A 139 -21.10 -1.15 -13.42
N ILE A 140 -21.68 -1.76 -14.46
CA ILE A 140 -23.08 -2.21 -14.45
C ILE A 140 -23.12 -3.68 -14.90
N LEU A 141 -23.68 -4.55 -14.06
CA LEU A 141 -23.99 -5.93 -14.45
C LEU A 141 -25.24 -5.96 -15.34
N THR A 142 -25.18 -6.71 -16.43
CA THR A 142 -26.25 -6.89 -17.40
C THR A 142 -26.47 -8.38 -17.69
N PRO A 143 -27.58 -8.78 -18.33
CA PRO A 143 -27.79 -10.17 -18.74
C PRO A 143 -26.74 -10.74 -19.70
N LYS A 144 -25.92 -9.89 -20.34
CA LYS A 144 -24.89 -10.29 -21.32
C LYS A 144 -23.45 -10.18 -20.80
N GLY A 145 -23.26 -9.84 -19.53
CA GLY A 145 -21.95 -9.53 -18.94
C GLY A 145 -21.95 -8.15 -18.29
N TRP A 146 -20.85 -7.42 -18.41
CA TRP A 146 -20.60 -6.17 -17.69
C TRP A 146 -20.48 -5.00 -18.66
N ASN A 147 -21.08 -3.87 -18.32
CA ASN A 147 -20.83 -2.60 -18.99
C ASN A 147 -19.95 -1.73 -18.13
N LEU A 148 -18.87 -1.21 -18.71
CA LEU A 148 -17.95 -0.27 -18.07
C LEU A 148 -18.05 1.07 -18.78
N GLU A 149 -18.30 2.14 -18.04
CA GLU A 149 -18.32 3.52 -18.53
C GLU A 149 -17.17 4.30 -17.88
N ASN A 150 -16.29 4.89 -18.67
CA ASN A 150 -15.18 5.70 -18.17
C ASN A 150 -15.63 7.15 -17.89
N ASN A 151 -14.72 7.98 -17.38
CA ASN A 151 -15.00 9.38 -17.06
C ASN A 151 -15.36 10.23 -18.30
N ALA A 152 -14.92 9.81 -19.49
CA ALA A 152 -15.26 10.43 -20.78
C ALA A 152 -16.61 9.95 -21.35
N LYS A 153 -17.38 9.17 -20.60
CA LYS A 153 -18.69 8.61 -20.99
C LYS A 153 -18.63 7.58 -22.12
N THR A 154 -17.44 7.04 -22.42
CA THR A 154 -17.27 5.92 -23.36
C THR A 154 -17.63 4.62 -22.66
N THR A 155 -18.54 3.84 -23.25
CA THR A 155 -19.00 2.55 -22.70
C THR A 155 -18.48 1.38 -23.52
N ILE A 156 -17.99 0.34 -22.84
CA ILE A 156 -17.69 -0.98 -23.42
C ILE A 156 -18.50 -2.08 -22.74
N SER A 157 -18.65 -3.22 -23.43
CA SER A 157 -19.23 -4.44 -22.87
C SER A 157 -18.17 -5.54 -22.74
N CYS A 158 -18.10 -6.16 -21.57
CA CYS A 158 -17.18 -7.24 -21.23
C CYS A 158 -17.99 -8.51 -20.92
N SER A 159 -17.63 -9.65 -21.50
CA SER A 159 -18.30 -10.93 -21.24
C SER A 159 -17.93 -11.53 -19.88
N ALA A 160 -16.76 -11.17 -19.34
CA ALA A 160 -16.25 -11.64 -18.06
C ALA A 160 -15.62 -10.49 -17.26
N MET A 161 -15.67 -10.61 -15.94
CA MET A 161 -14.98 -9.73 -15.01
C MET A 161 -14.28 -10.60 -13.97
N VAL A 162 -12.98 -10.40 -13.80
CA VAL A 162 -12.17 -11.10 -12.80
C VAL A 162 -11.96 -10.13 -11.64
N ASN A 163 -12.52 -10.43 -10.48
CA ASN A 163 -12.23 -9.68 -9.27
C ASN A 163 -10.92 -10.21 -8.65
N SER A 164 -9.82 -9.50 -8.88
CA SER A 164 -8.50 -9.81 -8.30
C SER A 164 -8.18 -9.00 -7.05
N VAL A 165 -9.16 -8.28 -6.49
CA VAL A 165 -8.97 -7.48 -5.27
C VAL A 165 -9.02 -8.40 -4.06
N LEU A 166 -7.96 -8.36 -3.26
CA LEU A 166 -7.91 -9.07 -1.99
C LEU A 166 -8.56 -8.22 -0.90
N ASP A 167 -9.54 -8.79 -0.19
CA ASP A 167 -10.27 -8.08 0.86
C ASP A 167 -9.35 -7.52 1.95
N ALA A 168 -9.77 -6.41 2.57
CA ALA A 168 -9.09 -5.86 3.73
C ALA A 168 -9.17 -6.84 4.91
N PRO A 169 -8.12 -6.97 5.74
CA PRO A 169 -8.11 -7.91 6.86
C PRO A 169 -8.89 -7.37 8.06
N GLN A 170 -10.20 -7.24 7.91
CA GLN A 170 -11.11 -6.78 8.94
C GLN A 170 -11.75 -7.99 9.60
N LEU A 171 -11.32 -8.33 10.82
CA LEU A 171 -11.74 -9.55 11.51
C LEU A 171 -13.27 -9.70 11.55
N LEU A 172 -13.97 -8.61 11.89
CA LEU A 172 -15.43 -8.59 12.04
C LEU A 172 -16.21 -8.75 10.72
N LYS A 173 -15.53 -8.74 9.56
CA LYS A 173 -16.15 -8.99 8.24
C LYS A 173 -15.85 -10.38 7.69
N VAL A 174 -15.04 -11.18 8.39
CA VAL A 174 -14.69 -12.52 7.92
C VAL A 174 -15.89 -13.47 8.13
N ASP A 175 -16.33 -14.12 7.05
CA ASP A 175 -17.53 -14.98 7.04
C ASP A 175 -17.21 -16.49 7.07
N THR A 176 -15.95 -16.85 7.28
CA THR A 176 -15.59 -18.28 7.41
C THR A 176 -16.11 -18.83 8.74
N PRO A 177 -16.73 -20.03 8.77
CA PRO A 177 -17.27 -20.61 10.00
C PRO A 177 -16.25 -20.69 11.14
N LEU A 178 -14.98 -21.02 10.84
CA LEU A 178 -13.91 -21.08 11.84
C LEU A 178 -13.75 -19.75 12.60
N ILE A 179 -13.64 -18.64 11.87
CA ILE A 179 -13.42 -17.31 12.49
C ILE A 179 -14.67 -16.83 13.22
N LYS A 180 -15.86 -17.10 12.68
CA LYS A 180 -17.13 -16.77 13.35
C LYS A 180 -17.24 -17.50 14.69
N ASN A 181 -17.00 -18.80 14.71
CA ASN A 181 -17.09 -19.60 15.93
C ASN A 181 -16.03 -19.15 16.95
N LEU A 182 -14.78 -18.88 16.55
CA LEU A 182 -13.76 -18.37 17.46
C LEU A 182 -14.12 -17.01 18.07
N LEU A 183 -14.85 -16.16 17.35
CA LEU A 183 -15.37 -14.88 17.87
C LEU A 183 -16.56 -15.10 18.81
N GLU A 184 -17.50 -15.97 18.43
CA GLU A 184 -18.69 -16.29 19.22
C GLU A 184 -18.34 -16.97 20.55
N ASP A 185 -17.27 -17.78 20.57
CA ASP A 185 -16.75 -18.46 21.75
C ASP A 185 -15.76 -17.61 22.56
N ASP A 186 -15.61 -16.31 22.25
CA ASP A 186 -14.67 -15.39 22.91
C ASP A 186 -13.21 -15.91 22.95
N LEU A 187 -12.76 -16.63 21.90
CA LEU A 187 -11.41 -17.19 21.81
C LEU A 187 -10.43 -16.26 21.07
N ILE A 188 -10.95 -15.32 20.29
CA ILE A 188 -10.18 -14.27 19.60
C ILE A 188 -10.91 -12.93 19.72
N GLN A 189 -10.18 -11.83 19.63
CA GLN A 189 -10.76 -10.48 19.63
C GLN A 189 -10.06 -9.58 18.60
N PRO A 190 -10.75 -8.56 18.06
CA PRO A 190 -10.12 -7.58 17.19
C PRO A 190 -9.25 -6.60 18.00
N ILE A 191 -8.12 -6.16 17.44
CA ILE A 191 -7.39 -5.01 18.00
C ILE A 191 -8.16 -3.69 17.83
N HIS A 192 -8.94 -3.58 16.76
CA HIS A 192 -9.84 -2.47 16.47
C HIS A 192 -10.92 -2.97 15.49
N SER A 193 -12.11 -2.37 15.50
CA SER A 193 -13.27 -2.78 14.67
C SER A 193 -12.98 -2.92 13.16
N ALA A 194 -11.99 -2.17 12.66
CA ALA A 194 -11.57 -2.15 11.25
C ALA A 194 -10.23 -2.88 10.97
N LEU A 195 -9.70 -3.65 11.93
CA LEU A 195 -8.41 -4.34 11.85
C LEU A 195 -8.54 -5.84 12.15
N GLY A 196 -7.42 -6.52 12.26
CA GLY A 196 -7.32 -7.96 12.49
C GLY A 196 -7.40 -8.36 13.96
N ILE A 197 -7.02 -9.62 14.20
CA ILE A 197 -6.93 -10.28 15.49
C ILE A 197 -5.85 -9.63 16.35
N GLU A 198 -6.17 -9.40 17.63
CA GLU A 198 -5.21 -8.98 18.62
C GLU A 198 -4.26 -10.13 19.00
N THR A 199 -2.94 -9.89 18.89
CA THR A 199 -1.93 -10.90 19.21
C THR A 199 -0.87 -10.37 20.19
N THR A 200 -0.20 -11.31 20.88
CA THR A 200 1.02 -11.05 21.63
C THR A 200 2.21 -10.87 20.68
N SER A 201 3.36 -10.43 21.21
CA SER A 201 4.63 -10.30 20.48
C SER A 201 5.15 -11.62 19.91
N GLU A 202 4.74 -12.73 20.51
CA GLU A 202 5.09 -14.09 20.11
C GLU A 202 4.11 -14.66 19.07
N GLY A 203 3.10 -13.89 18.66
CA GLY A 203 2.13 -14.27 17.62
C GLY A 203 0.96 -15.12 18.10
N PHE A 204 0.78 -15.28 19.43
CA PHE A 204 -0.41 -15.95 19.99
C PHE A 204 -1.58 -14.98 20.11
N VAL A 205 -2.80 -15.49 19.97
CA VAL A 205 -4.01 -14.69 20.15
C VAL A 205 -4.12 -14.19 21.58
N LYS A 206 -4.61 -12.96 21.74
CA LYS A 206 -5.11 -12.52 23.05
C LYS A 206 -6.59 -12.82 23.14
N THR A 207 -6.97 -13.43 24.24
CA THR A 207 -8.36 -13.71 24.60
C THR A 207 -8.93 -12.55 25.42
N PRO A 208 -10.25 -12.28 25.31
CA PRO A 208 -10.98 -11.47 26.28
C PRO A 208 -10.83 -11.98 27.72
N HIS A 209 -10.72 -13.30 27.91
CA HIS A 209 -10.58 -13.94 29.22
C HIS A 209 -9.10 -14.08 29.60
N LYS A 210 -8.67 -13.34 30.63
CA LYS A 210 -7.25 -13.21 31.04
C LYS A 210 -6.56 -14.51 31.48
N ASP A 211 -7.32 -15.52 31.87
CA ASP A 211 -6.79 -16.79 32.38
C ASP A 211 -6.69 -17.88 31.29
N ASP A 212 -7.18 -17.59 30.08
CA ASP A 212 -7.17 -18.55 28.98
C ASP A 212 -5.82 -18.52 28.26
N ASN A 213 -4.99 -19.52 28.56
CA ASN A 213 -3.77 -19.74 27.82
C ASN A 213 -4.04 -20.58 26.57
N LEU A 214 -4.65 -19.99 25.54
CA LEU A 214 -4.92 -20.69 24.27
C LEU A 214 -3.65 -20.85 23.44
N ALA A 215 -3.42 -22.06 22.92
CA ALA A 215 -2.31 -22.37 22.01
C ALA A 215 -2.66 -22.04 20.55
N ILE A 216 -3.31 -20.90 20.29
CA ILE A 216 -3.68 -20.45 18.95
C ILE A 216 -2.70 -19.34 18.53
N ALA A 217 -1.94 -19.59 17.47
CA ALA A 217 -1.05 -18.62 16.87
C ALA A 217 -1.62 -18.14 15.53
N VAL A 218 -1.43 -16.85 15.21
CA VAL A 218 -1.90 -16.23 13.97
C VAL A 218 -0.74 -15.56 13.27
N LEU A 219 -0.56 -15.90 11.99
CA LEU A 219 0.42 -15.29 11.10
C LEU A 219 -0.29 -14.75 9.85
N GLY A 220 0.20 -13.62 9.33
CA GLY A 220 -0.28 -13.02 8.09
C GLY A 220 -1.31 -11.92 8.28
N ARG A 221 -2.09 -11.64 7.22
CA ARG A 221 -2.90 -10.41 7.13
C ARG A 221 -3.93 -10.26 8.23
N LEU A 222 -4.50 -11.36 8.74
CA LEU A 222 -5.47 -11.29 9.84
C LEU A 222 -4.86 -10.89 11.19
N ALA A 223 -3.55 -10.76 11.34
CA ALA A 223 -2.91 -10.15 12.51
C ALA A 223 -2.66 -8.63 12.35
N LYS A 224 -3.15 -8.01 11.26
CA LYS A 224 -2.90 -6.58 10.96
C LYS A 224 -3.44 -5.70 12.08
N GLY A 225 -2.61 -4.77 12.55
CA GLY A 225 -2.88 -3.88 13.67
C GLY A 225 -2.06 -4.27 14.89
N SER A 226 -2.09 -5.54 15.30
CA SER A 226 -1.12 -6.08 16.26
C SER A 226 0.28 -6.03 15.67
N VAL A 227 0.35 -6.36 14.39
CA VAL A 227 1.53 -6.31 13.55
C VAL A 227 1.32 -5.30 12.43
N ILE A 228 2.33 -4.45 12.19
CA ILE A 228 2.41 -3.62 10.99
C ILE A 228 3.34 -4.30 9.98
N GLY A 229 3.02 -4.18 8.69
CA GLY A 229 3.82 -4.79 7.62
C GLY A 229 3.57 -6.29 7.43
N VAL A 230 2.43 -6.84 7.91
CA VAL A 230 2.06 -8.27 7.78
C VAL A 230 2.08 -8.83 6.35
N ASP A 231 2.03 -7.97 5.34
CA ASP A 231 2.04 -8.30 3.93
C ASP A 231 3.37 -7.92 3.24
N ALA A 232 4.35 -7.41 3.99
CA ALA A 232 5.67 -7.13 3.48
C ALA A 232 6.52 -8.41 3.49
N ILE A 233 7.17 -8.70 2.37
CA ILE A 233 8.12 -9.82 2.25
C ILE A 233 9.23 -9.72 3.32
N LEU A 234 9.62 -8.50 3.71
CA LEU A 234 10.59 -8.27 4.77
C LEU A 234 10.17 -8.92 6.10
N GLU A 235 8.88 -8.86 6.44
CA GLU A 235 8.35 -9.42 7.68
C GLU A 235 8.15 -10.95 7.57
N CYS A 236 7.94 -11.48 6.35
CA CYS A 236 7.84 -12.92 6.12
C CYS A 236 9.13 -13.69 6.45
N PHE A 237 10.29 -13.02 6.45
CA PHE A 237 11.58 -13.59 6.85
C PHE A 237 12.20 -12.82 8.03
N GLY A 238 11.37 -12.06 8.74
CA GLY A 238 11.78 -11.25 9.88
C GLY A 238 11.88 -12.06 11.19
N PRO A 239 12.28 -11.40 12.29
CA PRO A 239 12.50 -12.06 13.59
C PRO A 239 11.25 -12.68 14.20
N ARG A 240 10.05 -12.35 13.69
CA ARG A 240 8.76 -12.81 14.24
C ARG A 240 8.63 -14.33 14.24
N ILE A 241 9.08 -14.99 13.17
CA ILE A 241 9.01 -16.45 13.06
C ILE A 241 9.91 -17.08 14.12
N GLU A 242 11.10 -16.52 14.35
CA GLU A 242 12.02 -16.99 15.40
C GLU A 242 11.44 -16.74 16.80
N THR A 243 10.84 -15.58 17.04
CA THR A 243 10.20 -15.24 18.33
C THR A 243 9.07 -16.22 18.63
N TRP A 244 8.18 -16.47 17.67
CA TRP A 244 7.12 -17.46 17.81
C TRP A 244 7.69 -18.86 18.08
N ALA A 245 8.69 -19.30 17.31
CA ALA A 245 9.28 -20.62 17.46
C ALA A 245 9.91 -20.82 18.86
N LYS A 246 10.63 -19.82 19.38
CA LYS A 246 11.20 -19.85 20.74
C LYS A 246 10.09 -19.97 21.80
N ALA A 247 9.07 -19.11 21.71
CA ALA A 247 7.95 -19.13 22.65
C ALA A 247 7.18 -20.47 22.61
N GLN A 248 7.04 -21.08 21.44
CA GLN A 248 6.40 -22.39 21.31
C GLN A 248 7.22 -23.50 21.99
N VAL A 249 8.55 -23.48 21.86
CA VAL A 249 9.44 -24.46 22.53
C VAL A 249 9.40 -24.29 24.04
N GLU A 250 9.44 -23.06 24.54
CA GLU A 250 9.33 -22.77 25.98
C GLU A 250 8.00 -23.26 26.55
N ARG A 251 6.90 -23.03 25.84
CA ARG A 251 5.57 -23.49 26.22
C ARG A 251 5.46 -25.01 26.27
N LEU A 252 6.05 -25.71 25.30
CA LEU A 252 6.09 -27.17 25.30
C LEU A 252 6.96 -27.75 26.43
N SER A 253 7.96 -27.00 26.89
CA SER A 253 8.87 -27.42 27.97
C SER A 253 8.32 -27.13 29.37
N SER A 254 7.29 -26.28 29.46
CA SER A 254 6.65 -25.84 30.71
C SER A 254 5.36 -26.60 31.05
N ASN A 255 4.91 -27.49 30.14
CA ASN A 255 3.81 -28.43 30.33
C ASN A 255 4.35 -29.82 30.66
#